data_AF-A0A954GFZ0-F1
#
_entry.id   AF-A0A954GFZ0-F1
#
_cell.length_a   1.000
_cell.length_b   1.000
_cell.length_c   1.000
_cell.angle_alpha   90.00
_cell.angle_beta   90.00
_cell.angle_gamma   90.00
#
_symmetry.space_group_name_H-M   'P 1'
#
loop_
_entity.id
_entity.type
_entity.pdbx_description
1 polymer ?
#
loop_
_entity_poly.entity_id
_entity_poly.type
_entity_poly.pdbx_seq_one_letter_code
_entity_poly.pdbx_strand_id
1 'polypeptide(L)'
;MRVFRRSADKRRGFTLVELLVAMSIFLVLSFITIGALRLGLTGEGVRTAARLVQSKLEGARDRAIYNSKETEGKPRPVGVRLLVDPNESTICRSMVYIESPGRDESSVAQNKFVQLKRNGTDQVSLVLTGTDWATLYDRGLIGPGTVVHVWDLSNITTYPLTIDPDEFLNPLTNEVRLLWKDTTPPLHPNAPAPASVGAVTLALEYYIELNPDVMADEEALELPQGVCIDLSNSNLPAGWGSGTGPFSNRMDIMFSAQGPCVGDAAAAGIIQLYLCDFEDALQNAQPGLSTIPGLDLDGDTVDDDRAGNELGMTIFTKAGRTIVHPIQLQSAGDPWQFGLEGEVAR
;
A
#
# COMPACT_ATOMS: atom_id res chain seq x y z
N MET A 1 -28.60 74.77 29.95
CA MET A 1 -27.63 73.87 30.61
C MET A 1 -28.42 72.72 31.25
N ARG A 2 -28.49 71.54 30.62
CA ARG A 2 -29.32 70.40 31.06
C ARG A 2 -28.44 69.46 31.89
N VAL A 3 -28.75 69.34 33.19
CA VAL A 3 -28.03 68.48 34.13
C VAL A 3 -28.52 67.04 33.96
N PHE A 4 -27.69 66.16 33.42
CA PHE A 4 -27.94 64.71 33.40
C PHE A 4 -27.79 64.16 34.82
N ARG A 5 -28.89 63.87 35.50
CA ARG A 5 -28.89 63.03 36.70
C ARG A 5 -28.58 61.59 36.28
N ARG A 6 -27.34 61.14 36.52
CA ARG A 6 -27.03 59.71 36.55
C ARG A 6 -27.74 59.09 37.75
N SER A 7 -28.85 58.40 37.53
CA SER A 7 -29.37 57.45 38.50
C SER A 7 -28.30 56.39 38.72
N ALA A 8 -27.74 56.33 39.93
CA ALA A 8 -26.83 55.27 40.32
C ALA A 8 -27.66 53.99 40.47
N ASP A 9 -27.79 53.23 39.39
CA ASP A 9 -28.37 51.89 39.44
C ASP A 9 -27.55 51.05 40.42
N LYS A 10 -28.21 50.61 41.50
CA LYS A 10 -27.65 49.66 42.45
C LYS A 10 -27.40 48.35 41.70
N ARG A 11 -26.15 48.13 41.27
CA ARG A 11 -25.70 46.84 40.75
C ARG A 11 -25.84 45.82 41.87
N ARG A 12 -26.87 44.98 41.80
CA ARG A 12 -26.97 43.79 42.65
C ARG A 12 -25.82 42.87 42.24
N GLY A 13 -24.94 42.56 43.18
CA GLY A 13 -23.90 41.56 42.97
C GLY A 13 -24.51 40.17 42.84
N PHE A 14 -23.89 39.31 42.05
CA PHE A 14 -24.28 37.90 41.92
C PHE A 14 -24.12 37.19 43.26
N THR A 15 -25.13 36.43 43.65
CA THR A 15 -25.06 35.56 44.82
C THR A 15 -24.20 34.33 44.50
N LEU A 16 -23.56 33.75 45.52
CA LEU A 16 -22.72 32.55 45.36
C LEU A 16 -23.52 31.38 44.74
N VAL A 17 -24.80 31.27 45.10
CA VAL A 17 -25.72 30.26 44.56
C VAL A 17 -25.97 30.47 43.07
N GLU A 18 -26.18 31.71 42.61
CA GLU A 18 -26.36 31.99 41.17
C GLU A 18 -25.10 31.65 40.36
N LEU A 19 -23.91 31.89 40.92
CA LEU A 19 -22.65 31.53 40.26
C LEU A 19 -22.48 30.00 40.16
N LEU A 20 -22.85 29.26 41.21
CA LEU A 20 -22.79 27.80 41.21
C LEU A 20 -23.71 27.21 40.12
N VAL A 21 -24.96 27.69 40.05
CA VAL A 21 -25.94 27.23 39.06
C VAL A 21 -25.47 27.55 37.64
N ALA A 22 -24.92 28.75 37.41
CA ALA A 22 -24.37 29.12 36.13
C ALA A 22 -23.22 28.20 35.70
N MET A 23 -22.31 27.86 36.63
CA MET A 23 -21.19 26.96 36.34
C MET A 23 -21.67 25.54 36.02
N SER A 24 -22.67 25.02 36.74
CA SER A 24 -23.24 23.69 36.42
C SER A 24 -23.92 23.66 35.06
N ILE A 25 -24.68 24.71 34.70
CA ILE A 25 -25.31 24.79 33.38
C ILE A 25 -24.23 24.86 32.29
N PHE A 26 -23.17 25.63 32.51
CA PHE A 26 -22.06 25.73 31.56
C PHE A 26 -21.35 24.39 31.34
N LEU A 27 -21.13 23.61 32.40
CA LEU A 27 -20.55 22.27 32.28
C LEU A 27 -21.45 21.33 31.47
N VAL A 28 -22.75 21.29 31.78
CA VAL A 28 -23.71 20.44 31.03
C VAL A 28 -23.75 20.84 29.55
N LEU A 29 -23.83 22.14 29.25
CA LEU A 29 -23.81 22.62 27.87
C LEU A 29 -22.49 22.30 27.16
N SER A 30 -21.36 22.38 27.86
CA SER A 30 -20.05 22.04 27.31
C SER A 30 -19.97 20.57 26.91
N PHE A 31 -20.44 19.65 27.75
CA PHE A 31 -20.45 18.21 27.43
C PHE A 31 -21.33 17.89 26.22
N ILE A 32 -22.53 18.49 26.15
CA ILE A 32 -23.43 18.31 25.00
C ILE A 32 -22.78 18.85 23.72
N THR A 33 -22.13 20.01 23.79
CA THR A 33 -21.46 20.63 22.65
C THR A 33 -20.30 19.78 22.14
N ILE A 34 -19.48 19.22 23.04
CA ILE A 34 -18.37 18.33 22.68
C ILE A 34 -18.90 17.05 22.01
N GLY A 35 -19.99 16.47 22.52
CA GLY A 35 -20.63 15.30 21.90
C GLY A 35 -21.14 15.59 20.49
N ALA A 36 -21.85 16.71 20.30
CA ALA A 36 -22.35 17.13 18.99
C ALA A 36 -21.23 17.41 17.98
N LEU A 37 -20.10 17.98 18.43
CA LEU A 37 -18.93 18.21 17.57
C LEU A 37 -18.29 16.90 17.11
N ARG A 38 -18.22 15.87 17.97
CA ARG A 38 -17.68 14.57 17.58
C ARG A 38 -18.54 13.90 16.49
N LEU A 39 -19.86 13.91 16.66
CA LEU A 39 -20.79 13.34 15.67
C LEU A 39 -20.76 14.06 14.31
N GLY A 40 -20.48 15.37 14.29
CA GLY A 40 -20.36 16.11 13.03
C GLY A 40 -19.06 15.82 12.27
N LEU A 41 -17.98 15.48 12.98
CA LEU A 41 -16.64 15.33 12.37
C LEU A 41 -16.41 13.95 11.74
N THR A 42 -17.02 12.87 12.25
CA THR A 42 -16.81 11.50 11.74
C THR A 42 -17.30 11.35 10.30
N GLY A 43 -18.51 11.81 10.00
CA GLY A 43 -19.11 11.67 8.67
C GLY A 43 -18.36 12.40 7.53
N GLU A 44 -17.63 13.48 7.82
CA GLU A 44 -16.84 14.19 6.81
C GLU A 44 -15.44 13.59 6.61
N GLY A 45 -14.94 12.85 7.61
CA GLY A 45 -13.62 12.21 7.60
C GLY A 45 -13.46 11.27 6.41
N VAL A 46 -14.39 10.32 6.24
CA VAL A 46 -14.30 9.29 5.21
C VAL A 46 -14.32 9.87 3.79
N ARG A 47 -15.15 10.90 3.55
CA ARG A 47 -15.17 11.62 2.26
C ARG A 47 -13.86 12.35 1.98
N THR A 48 -13.27 12.94 3.02
CA THR A 48 -11.98 13.64 2.92
C THR A 48 -10.86 12.64 2.63
N ALA A 49 -10.85 11.51 3.34
CA ALA A 49 -9.91 10.40 3.12
C ALA A 49 -9.99 9.85 1.70
N ALA A 50 -11.21 9.61 1.18
CA ALA A 50 -11.39 9.09 -0.17
C ALA A 50 -10.85 10.04 -1.24
N ARG A 51 -11.09 11.35 -1.08
CA ARG A 51 -10.50 12.37 -1.97
C ARG A 51 -8.98 12.41 -1.86
N LEU A 52 -8.43 12.21 -0.66
CA LEU A 52 -7.00 12.19 -0.41
C LEU A 52 -6.33 11.00 -1.10
N VAL A 53 -6.87 9.78 -0.92
CA VAL A 53 -6.39 8.57 -1.59
C VAL A 53 -6.49 8.74 -3.11
N GLN A 54 -7.62 9.24 -3.61
CA GLN A 54 -7.81 9.45 -5.05
C GLN A 54 -6.79 10.45 -5.61
N SER A 55 -6.61 11.59 -4.94
CA SER A 55 -5.64 12.61 -5.34
C SER A 55 -4.21 12.07 -5.31
N LYS A 56 -3.86 11.25 -4.32
CA LYS A 56 -2.54 10.62 -4.23
C LYS A 56 -2.31 9.68 -5.42
N LEU A 57 -3.28 8.81 -5.73
CA LEU A 57 -3.21 7.87 -6.86
C LEU A 57 -3.14 8.59 -8.22
N GLU A 58 -3.98 9.61 -8.43
CA GLU A 58 -3.94 10.44 -9.64
C GLU A 58 -2.59 11.16 -9.78
N GLY A 59 -2.06 11.68 -8.67
CA GLY A 59 -0.72 12.29 -8.64
C GLY A 59 0.40 11.30 -8.96
N ALA A 60 0.33 10.06 -8.47
CA ALA A 60 1.31 9.01 -8.82
C ALA A 60 1.26 8.70 -10.32
N ARG A 61 0.05 8.55 -10.88
CA ARG A 61 -0.15 8.30 -12.31
C ARG A 61 0.41 9.43 -13.16
N ASP A 62 0.11 10.68 -12.81
CA ASP A 62 0.61 11.84 -13.54
C ASP A 62 2.15 11.90 -13.45
N ARG A 63 2.74 11.67 -12.28
CA ARG A 63 4.21 11.57 -12.11
C ARG A 63 4.82 10.46 -12.97
N ALA A 64 4.20 9.29 -13.06
CA ALA A 64 4.68 8.21 -13.92
C ALA A 64 4.70 8.63 -15.40
N ILE A 65 3.67 9.35 -15.86
CA ILE A 65 3.59 9.88 -17.23
C ILE A 65 4.66 10.95 -17.46
N TYR A 66 4.92 11.83 -16.49
CA TYR A 66 5.94 12.89 -16.63
C TYR A 66 7.36 12.35 -16.58
N ASN A 67 7.70 11.47 -15.63
CA ASN A 67 9.05 10.91 -15.46
C ASN A 67 9.53 10.14 -16.70
N SER A 68 8.59 9.61 -17.49
CA SER A 68 8.88 8.95 -18.77
C SER A 68 9.57 9.84 -19.81
N LYS A 69 9.37 11.16 -19.72
CA LYS A 69 9.92 12.13 -20.67
C LYS A 69 11.31 12.61 -20.28
N GLU A 70 11.65 12.53 -19.00
CA GLU A 70 12.86 13.13 -18.44
C GLU A 70 14.04 12.13 -18.39
N THR A 71 13.77 10.86 -18.10
CA THR A 71 14.82 9.86 -17.91
C THR A 71 15.18 9.18 -19.24
N GLU A 72 16.14 9.71 -19.99
CA GLU A 72 16.89 9.12 -21.13
C GLU A 72 16.30 7.83 -21.78
N GLY A 73 15.02 7.84 -22.16
CA GLY A 73 14.33 6.71 -22.79
C GLY A 73 13.96 5.51 -21.90
N LYS A 74 14.19 5.54 -20.58
CA LYS A 74 13.78 4.48 -19.65
C LYS A 74 12.66 4.98 -18.72
N PRO A 75 11.38 4.81 -19.08
CA PRO A 75 10.26 5.23 -18.22
C PRO A 75 10.30 4.49 -16.88
N ARG A 76 10.28 5.25 -15.78
CA ARG A 76 10.21 4.70 -14.41
C ARG A 76 8.76 4.68 -13.93
N PRO A 77 8.21 3.51 -13.61
CA PRO A 77 6.92 3.43 -12.95
C PRO A 77 6.93 4.17 -11.61
N VAL A 78 5.85 4.90 -11.33
CA VAL A 78 5.61 5.61 -10.06
C VAL A 78 4.28 5.13 -9.52
N GLY A 79 4.15 5.01 -8.21
CA GLY A 79 2.98 4.45 -7.56
C GLY A 79 2.75 4.97 -6.16
N VAL A 80 1.77 4.37 -5.52
CA VAL A 80 1.46 4.58 -4.10
C VAL A 80 1.56 3.24 -3.38
N ARG A 81 2.31 3.21 -2.28
CA ARG A 81 2.33 2.08 -1.35
C ARG A 81 1.33 2.35 -0.24
N LEU A 82 0.43 1.41 0.01
CA LEU A 82 -0.42 1.39 1.18
C LEU A 82 0.37 0.78 2.35
N LEU A 83 0.38 1.47 3.49
CA LEU A 83 1.11 1.06 4.68
C LEU A 83 0.12 0.53 5.73
N VAL A 84 0.30 -0.74 6.08
CA VAL A 84 -0.46 -1.40 7.14
C VAL A 84 -0.15 -0.74 8.48
N ASP A 85 -1.16 -0.54 9.32
CA ASP A 85 -0.96 0.01 10.66
C ASP A 85 -0.14 -0.99 11.51
N PRO A 86 0.95 -0.55 12.16
CA PRO A 86 1.79 -1.46 12.96
C PRO A 86 1.08 -2.05 14.17
N ASN A 87 -0.01 -1.45 14.64
CA ASN A 87 -0.81 -1.93 15.76
C ASN A 87 -1.99 -2.80 15.31
N GLU A 88 -2.42 -2.66 14.05
CA GLU A 88 -3.56 -3.39 13.51
C GLU A 88 -3.29 -3.79 12.06
N SER A 89 -3.00 -5.08 11.87
CA SER A 89 -2.58 -5.61 10.56
C SER A 89 -3.69 -5.61 9.51
N THR A 90 -4.95 -5.44 9.91
CA THR A 90 -6.12 -5.50 9.03
C THR A 90 -6.50 -4.15 8.42
N ILE A 91 -5.80 -3.07 8.78
CA ILE A 91 -6.11 -1.73 8.29
C ILE A 91 -4.90 -1.03 7.69
N CYS A 92 -5.17 -0.10 6.79
CA CYS A 92 -4.18 0.83 6.26
C CYS A 92 -4.59 2.27 6.61
N ARG A 93 -3.68 3.01 7.23
CA ARG A 93 -3.90 4.42 7.63
C ARG A 93 -2.99 5.42 6.96
N SER A 94 -1.93 4.95 6.32
CA SER A 94 -1.00 5.82 5.65
C SER A 94 -0.58 5.29 4.30
N MET A 95 -0.12 6.22 3.46
CA MET A 95 0.29 5.89 2.10
C MET A 95 1.47 6.76 1.69
N VAL A 96 2.39 6.22 0.91
CA VAL A 96 3.59 6.94 0.49
C VAL A 96 3.81 6.79 -1.01
N TYR A 97 4.40 7.81 -1.63
CA TYR A 97 4.83 7.69 -3.02
C TYR A 97 6.01 6.74 -3.11
N ILE A 98 5.94 5.85 -4.09
CA ILE A 98 7.00 4.89 -4.40
C ILE A 98 7.37 5.01 -5.87
N GLU A 99 8.60 4.68 -6.20
CA GLU A 99 9.07 4.55 -7.57
C GLU A 99 9.82 3.23 -7.74
N SER A 100 9.82 2.71 -8.97
CA SER A 100 10.77 1.64 -9.29
C SER A 100 12.15 2.28 -9.44
N PRO A 101 13.15 1.88 -8.63
CA PRO A 101 14.51 2.40 -8.77
C PRO A 101 15.17 1.95 -10.08
N GLY A 102 14.47 1.14 -10.89
CA GLY A 102 14.89 0.66 -12.18
C GLY A 102 15.59 -0.69 -12.06
N ARG A 103 16.74 -0.81 -12.72
CA ARG A 103 17.52 -2.03 -12.77
C ARG A 103 18.91 -1.76 -12.19
N ASP A 104 19.40 -2.64 -11.30
CA ASP A 104 20.84 -2.67 -11.02
C ASP A 104 21.48 -3.51 -12.12
N GLU A 105 22.28 -2.84 -12.95
CA GLU A 105 23.01 -3.45 -14.06
C GLU A 105 24.43 -3.75 -13.60
N SER A 106 24.90 -4.95 -13.91
CA SER A 106 26.25 -5.40 -13.67
C SER A 106 27.13 -5.02 -14.86
N SER A 107 28.41 -4.79 -14.56
CA SER A 107 29.43 -4.65 -15.58
C SER A 107 30.65 -5.44 -15.14
N VAL A 108 31.16 -6.31 -16.02
CA VAL A 108 32.41 -7.04 -15.79
C VAL A 108 33.56 -6.07 -15.56
N ALA A 109 33.55 -4.92 -16.24
CA ALA A 109 34.54 -3.85 -16.03
C ALA A 109 34.49 -3.24 -14.62
N GLN A 110 33.36 -3.35 -13.93
CA GLN A 110 33.16 -2.89 -12.55
C GLN A 110 33.31 -4.01 -11.52
N ASN A 111 33.81 -5.19 -11.91
CA ASN A 111 33.91 -6.37 -11.05
C ASN A 111 32.54 -6.83 -10.50
N LYS A 112 31.46 -6.53 -11.22
CA LYS A 112 30.09 -6.99 -10.96
C LYS A 112 29.73 -8.08 -11.96
N PHE A 113 29.95 -9.34 -11.59
CA PHE A 113 29.69 -10.48 -12.48
C PHE A 113 29.17 -11.69 -11.71
N VAL A 114 28.58 -12.61 -12.46
CA VAL A 114 28.03 -13.86 -11.93
C VAL A 114 29.04 -14.99 -12.07
N GLN A 115 29.43 -15.62 -10.97
CA GLN A 115 30.29 -16.81 -10.98
C GLN A 115 29.46 -18.09 -10.96
N LEU A 116 29.76 -19.01 -11.87
CA LEU A 116 29.15 -20.34 -11.88
C LEU A 116 29.96 -21.31 -11.00
N LYS A 117 29.51 -21.51 -9.75
CA LYS A 117 30.08 -22.52 -8.84
C LYS A 117 29.28 -23.81 -8.97
N ARG A 118 29.88 -24.86 -9.55
CA ARG A 118 29.31 -26.21 -9.54
C ARG A 118 29.72 -26.93 -8.25
N ASN A 119 28.76 -27.26 -7.39
CA ASN A 119 28.95 -28.04 -6.16
C ASN A 119 28.47 -29.47 -6.38
N GLY A 120 29.38 -30.37 -6.75
CA GLY A 120 29.04 -31.77 -7.04
C GLY A 120 28.47 -31.97 -8.46
N THR A 121 27.71 -33.06 -8.66
CA THR A 121 27.18 -33.45 -9.97
C THR A 121 25.97 -32.65 -10.41
N ASP A 122 25.14 -32.18 -9.46
CA ASP A 122 23.76 -31.76 -9.78
C ASP A 122 23.42 -30.32 -9.38
N GLN A 123 24.29 -29.61 -8.65
CA GLN A 123 24.03 -28.22 -8.26
C GLN A 123 24.97 -27.25 -8.96
N VAL A 124 24.39 -26.35 -9.75
CA VAL A 124 25.06 -25.17 -10.29
C VAL A 124 24.54 -23.97 -9.51
N SER A 125 25.35 -23.46 -8.60
CA SER A 125 25.08 -22.20 -7.90
C SER A 125 25.68 -21.04 -8.69
N LEU A 126 24.89 -20.00 -8.90
CA LEU A 126 25.40 -18.73 -9.40
C LEU A 126 25.66 -17.81 -8.21
N VAL A 127 26.86 -17.26 -8.15
CA VAL A 127 27.30 -16.34 -7.11
C VAL A 127 27.50 -14.97 -7.73
N LEU A 128 26.65 -14.04 -7.33
CA LEU A 128 26.77 -12.65 -7.72
C LEU A 128 27.81 -11.92 -6.85
N THR A 129 28.67 -11.12 -7.47
CA THR A 129 29.71 -10.33 -6.78
C THR A 129 29.61 -8.83 -7.13
N GLY A 130 30.09 -7.94 -6.26
CA GLY A 130 30.27 -6.51 -6.56
C GLY A 130 29.07 -5.58 -6.31
N THR A 131 27.88 -6.10 -5.99
CA THR A 131 26.74 -5.33 -5.49
C THR A 131 26.55 -5.65 -4.00
N ASP A 132 26.15 -4.66 -3.20
CA ASP A 132 25.83 -4.88 -1.80
C ASP A 132 24.44 -5.52 -1.65
N TRP A 133 24.40 -6.83 -1.89
CA TRP A 133 23.17 -7.62 -1.90
C TRP A 133 22.47 -7.63 -0.54
N ALA A 134 23.24 -7.63 0.54
CA ALA A 134 22.74 -7.47 1.90
C ALA A 134 21.90 -6.20 2.03
N THR A 135 22.48 -5.05 1.65
CA THR A 135 21.74 -3.79 1.68
C THR A 135 20.53 -3.78 0.76
N LEU A 136 20.60 -4.37 -0.44
CA LEU A 136 19.44 -4.46 -1.33
C LEU A 136 18.32 -5.30 -0.72
N TYR A 137 18.63 -6.40 -0.04
CA TYR A 137 17.64 -7.26 0.61
C TYR A 137 17.10 -6.69 1.92
N ASP A 138 17.95 -6.07 2.73
CA ASP A 138 17.54 -5.42 3.98
C ASP A 138 16.60 -4.25 3.71
N ARG A 139 16.80 -3.56 2.58
CA ARG A 139 15.85 -2.57 2.03
C ARG A 139 14.65 -3.21 1.31
N GLY A 140 14.70 -4.52 1.11
CA GLY A 140 13.76 -5.33 0.34
C GLY A 140 13.62 -4.92 -1.13
N LEU A 141 14.62 -4.25 -1.70
CA LEU A 141 14.69 -4.00 -3.14
C LEU A 141 14.79 -5.31 -3.93
N ILE A 142 15.19 -6.39 -3.27
CA ILE A 142 15.19 -7.76 -3.79
C ILE A 142 14.59 -8.67 -2.72
N GLY A 143 14.08 -9.84 -3.13
CA GLY A 143 13.56 -10.84 -2.22
C GLY A 143 13.42 -12.21 -2.90
N PRO A 144 12.85 -13.20 -2.21
CA PRO A 144 12.50 -14.47 -2.82
C PRO A 144 11.61 -14.24 -4.04
N GLY A 145 11.90 -14.93 -5.15
CA GLY A 145 11.15 -14.72 -6.40
C GLY A 145 11.70 -13.63 -7.31
N THR A 146 12.61 -12.75 -6.85
CA THR A 146 13.23 -11.74 -7.72
C THR A 146 13.96 -12.41 -8.87
N VAL A 147 13.66 -11.94 -10.09
CA VAL A 147 14.22 -12.48 -11.31
C VAL A 147 15.53 -11.76 -11.64
N VAL A 148 16.61 -12.51 -11.69
CA VAL A 148 17.89 -12.04 -12.20
C VAL A 148 18.01 -12.44 -13.66
N HIS A 149 18.35 -11.48 -14.51
CA HIS A 149 18.57 -11.67 -15.93
C HIS A 149 20.06 -11.68 -16.20
N VAL A 150 20.60 -12.79 -16.71
CA VAL A 150 22.05 -12.96 -16.98
C VAL A 150 22.28 -13.17 -18.46
N TRP A 151 23.33 -12.58 -19.04
CA TRP A 151 23.74 -12.79 -20.44
C TRP A 151 25.26 -12.94 -20.58
N ASP A 152 25.67 -13.54 -21.71
CA ASP A 152 27.06 -13.59 -22.17
C ASP A 152 27.29 -12.46 -23.19
N LEU A 153 28.45 -11.81 -23.14
CA LEU A 153 28.89 -10.85 -24.16
C LEU A 153 28.90 -11.44 -25.57
N SER A 154 29.03 -12.76 -25.66
CA SER A 154 29.08 -13.52 -26.92
C SER A 154 27.69 -13.94 -27.42
N ASN A 155 26.67 -13.98 -26.54
CA ASN A 155 25.34 -14.46 -26.89
C ASN A 155 24.27 -13.88 -25.94
N ILE A 156 23.31 -13.12 -26.50
CA ILE A 156 22.23 -12.47 -25.75
C ILE A 156 21.14 -13.52 -25.43
N THR A 157 21.45 -14.45 -24.53
CA THR A 157 20.45 -15.36 -23.98
C THR A 157 20.23 -14.98 -22.52
N THR A 158 19.01 -14.60 -22.21
CA THR A 158 18.63 -14.18 -20.87
C THR A 158 18.04 -15.35 -20.10
N TYR A 159 18.64 -15.68 -18.96
CA TYR A 159 18.13 -16.72 -18.08
C TYR A 159 17.42 -16.08 -16.89
N PRO A 160 16.11 -16.32 -16.69
CA PRO A 160 15.44 -15.89 -15.47
C PRO A 160 15.88 -16.81 -14.33
N LEU A 161 16.60 -16.25 -13.37
CA LEU A 161 17.02 -16.95 -12.17
C LEU A 161 16.26 -16.42 -10.98
N THR A 162 15.85 -17.31 -10.08
CA THR A 162 15.15 -16.92 -8.85
C THR A 162 16.12 -16.98 -7.67
N ILE A 163 16.06 -15.98 -6.79
CA ILE A 163 16.84 -16.03 -5.56
C ILE A 163 16.28 -17.11 -4.62
N ASP A 164 17.16 -17.98 -4.13
CA ASP A 164 16.82 -19.02 -3.16
C ASP A 164 16.40 -18.39 -1.82
N PRO A 165 15.17 -18.62 -1.32
CA PRO A 165 14.74 -18.13 -0.02
C PRO A 165 15.51 -18.75 1.16
N ASP A 166 15.99 -20.00 1.03
CA ASP A 166 16.54 -20.77 2.15
C ASP A 166 18.05 -20.54 2.33
N GLU A 167 18.73 -20.11 1.26
CA GLU A 167 20.17 -19.77 1.27
C GLU A 167 20.42 -18.26 1.13
N PHE A 168 19.43 -17.44 1.47
CA PHE A 168 19.50 -15.99 1.30
C PHE A 168 20.54 -15.37 2.25
N LEU A 169 21.59 -14.78 1.64
CA LEU A 169 22.71 -14.06 2.27
C LEU A 169 23.43 -14.83 3.36
N ASN A 170 24.55 -15.47 2.99
CA ASN A 170 25.59 -15.70 3.99
C ASN A 170 26.20 -14.33 4.36
N PRO A 171 25.99 -13.81 5.60
CA PRO A 171 26.40 -12.46 5.98
C PRO A 171 27.92 -12.30 5.96
N LEU A 172 28.67 -13.39 5.96
CA LEU A 172 30.13 -13.38 5.89
C LEU A 172 30.65 -13.19 4.47
N THR A 173 29.86 -13.52 3.44
CA THR A 173 30.33 -13.52 2.05
C THR A 173 29.64 -12.50 1.15
N ASN A 174 28.50 -11.93 1.59
CA ASN A 174 27.66 -11.03 0.76
C ASN A 174 27.37 -11.62 -0.64
N GLU A 175 27.24 -12.95 -0.68
CA GLU A 175 26.96 -13.71 -1.90
C GLU A 175 25.47 -14.07 -1.91
N VAL A 176 24.82 -13.85 -3.05
CA VAL A 176 23.47 -14.37 -3.31
C VAL A 176 23.61 -15.62 -4.17
N ARG A 177 22.97 -16.70 -3.72
CA ARG A 177 22.84 -17.93 -4.51
C ARG A 177 21.56 -17.91 -5.30
N LEU A 178 21.69 -18.17 -6.60
CA LEU A 178 20.55 -18.27 -7.49
C LEU A 178 20.26 -19.73 -7.83
N LEU A 179 18.97 -20.06 -7.86
CA LEU A 179 18.47 -21.34 -8.36
C LEU A 179 17.98 -21.18 -9.80
N TRP A 180 18.30 -22.16 -10.62
CA TRP A 180 17.68 -22.31 -11.93
C TRP A 180 16.21 -22.67 -11.74
N LYS A 181 15.33 -21.93 -12.41
CA LYS A 181 13.88 -22.21 -12.37
C LYS A 181 13.54 -23.56 -13.02
N ASP A 182 14.33 -23.98 -14.02
CA ASP A 182 14.19 -25.27 -14.69
C ASP A 182 15.31 -26.24 -14.28
N THR A 183 14.94 -27.49 -14.00
CA THR A 183 15.83 -28.55 -13.52
C THR A 183 16.88 -29.02 -14.54
N THR A 184 16.76 -28.60 -15.80
CA THR A 184 17.75 -28.80 -16.84
C THR A 184 18.22 -27.42 -17.32
N PRO A 185 19.23 -26.80 -16.67
CA PRO A 185 19.78 -25.56 -17.19
C PRO A 185 20.21 -25.80 -18.63
N PRO A 186 19.86 -24.92 -19.58
CA PRO A 186 20.50 -24.95 -20.89
C PRO A 186 21.99 -24.86 -20.60
N LEU A 187 22.73 -25.92 -20.90
CA LEU A 187 24.18 -25.92 -20.74
C LEU A 187 24.67 -24.71 -21.53
N HIS A 188 25.15 -23.69 -20.82
CA HIS A 188 25.83 -22.58 -21.45
C HIS A 188 26.86 -23.20 -22.41
N PRO A 189 27.05 -22.69 -23.64
CA PRO A 189 27.96 -23.30 -24.60
C PRO A 189 29.37 -23.52 -24.03
N ASN A 190 29.76 -22.64 -23.09
CA ASN A 190 31.02 -22.67 -22.37
C ASN A 190 30.94 -23.26 -20.96
N ALA A 191 29.81 -23.87 -20.56
CA ALA A 191 29.69 -24.54 -19.28
C ALA A 191 30.64 -25.76 -19.25
N PRO A 192 31.37 -25.97 -18.15
CA PRO A 192 32.23 -27.13 -17.98
C PRO A 192 31.47 -28.44 -18.19
N ALA A 193 32.09 -29.39 -18.89
CA ALA A 193 31.60 -30.75 -19.02
C ALA A 193 31.33 -31.37 -17.62
N PRO A 194 30.31 -32.23 -17.49
CA PRO A 194 29.83 -32.77 -16.20
C PRO A 194 30.91 -33.47 -15.36
N ALA A 195 32.02 -33.91 -15.96
CA ALA A 195 33.11 -34.59 -15.26
C ALA A 195 34.14 -33.66 -14.58
N SER A 196 34.08 -32.34 -14.79
CA SER A 196 35.03 -31.41 -14.18
C SER A 196 34.49 -30.87 -12.86
N VAL A 197 35.02 -31.39 -11.75
CA VAL A 197 34.81 -30.88 -10.39
C VAL A 197 35.75 -29.69 -10.20
N GLY A 198 35.20 -28.48 -10.24
CA GLY A 198 35.94 -27.23 -10.07
C GLY A 198 35.06 -26.01 -10.33
N ALA A 199 35.29 -24.92 -9.60
CA ALA A 199 34.61 -23.67 -9.86
C ALA A 199 35.10 -23.10 -11.20
N VAL A 200 34.20 -22.97 -12.19
CA VAL A 200 34.51 -22.27 -13.44
C VAL A 200 33.98 -20.86 -13.33
N THR A 201 34.90 -19.91 -13.29
CA THR A 201 34.54 -18.49 -13.30
C THR A 201 34.28 -18.07 -14.74
N LEU A 202 33.01 -18.06 -15.14
CA LEU A 202 32.57 -17.31 -16.31
C LEU A 202 32.21 -15.90 -15.85
N ALA A 203 32.68 -14.87 -16.55
CA ALA A 203 32.30 -13.50 -16.25
C ALA A 203 31.05 -13.17 -17.07
N LEU A 204 29.88 -13.42 -16.49
CA LEU A 204 28.60 -13.08 -17.09
C LEU A 204 28.12 -11.73 -16.57
N GLU A 205 27.54 -10.93 -17.46
CA GLU A 205 26.84 -9.70 -17.10
C GLU A 205 25.41 -10.03 -16.67
N TYR A 206 24.85 -9.23 -15.77
CA TYR A 206 23.48 -9.39 -15.30
C TYR A 206 22.77 -8.04 -15.14
N TYR A 207 21.45 -8.08 -15.11
CA TYR A 207 20.64 -7.01 -14.57
C TYR A 207 19.56 -7.63 -13.69
N ILE A 208 19.19 -6.90 -12.65
CA ILE A 208 18.13 -7.30 -11.74
C ILE A 208 17.10 -6.18 -11.70
N GLU A 209 15.83 -6.55 -11.83
CA GLU A 209 14.73 -5.61 -11.64
C GLU A 209 14.51 -5.44 -10.13
N LEU A 210 14.64 -4.21 -9.66
CA LEU A 210 14.50 -3.90 -8.25
C LEU A 210 13.03 -3.64 -7.92
N ASN A 211 12.61 -4.12 -6.75
CA ASN A 211 11.29 -3.83 -6.19
C ASN A 211 11.13 -2.32 -5.97
N PRO A 212 9.89 -1.80 -6.05
CA PRO A 212 9.62 -0.39 -5.77
C PRO A 212 10.10 0.03 -4.37
N ASP A 213 10.61 1.25 -4.27
CA ASP A 213 11.04 1.86 -3.02
C ASP A 213 10.38 3.22 -2.81
N VAL A 214 10.42 3.71 -1.58
CA VAL A 214 9.97 5.05 -1.23
C VAL A 214 10.80 6.07 -1.98
N MET A 215 10.12 7.01 -2.65
CA MET A 215 10.77 8.10 -3.36
C MET A 215 11.59 8.95 -2.39
N ALA A 216 12.70 9.50 -2.86
CA ALA A 216 13.50 10.42 -2.04
C ALA A 216 12.65 11.61 -1.58
N ASP A 217 12.82 12.00 -0.31
CA ASP A 217 12.14 13.13 0.33
C ASP A 217 10.61 13.02 0.44
N GLU A 218 10.03 11.83 0.23
CA GLU A 218 8.60 11.59 0.43
C GLU A 218 8.33 11.00 1.81
N GLU A 219 7.45 11.65 2.56
CA GLU A 219 6.94 11.15 3.84
C GLU A 219 5.60 10.44 3.66
N ALA A 220 5.30 9.51 4.58
CA ALA A 220 4.00 8.85 4.62
C ALA A 220 2.89 9.87 4.90
N LEU A 221 1.89 9.87 4.02
CA LEU A 221 0.69 10.67 4.18
C LEU A 221 -0.31 9.88 5.02
N GLU A 222 -0.61 10.40 6.20
CA GLU A 222 -1.64 9.87 7.10
C GLU A 222 -3.05 10.25 6.61
N LEU A 223 -3.99 9.30 6.71
CA LEU A 223 -5.41 9.55 6.54
C LEU A 223 -5.95 10.42 7.69
N PRO A 224 -7.09 11.11 7.50
CA PRO A 224 -7.78 11.81 8.58
C PRO A 224 -7.98 10.94 9.81
N GLN A 225 -7.88 11.54 11.01
CA GLN A 225 -8.05 10.82 12.26
C GLN A 225 -9.41 10.11 12.32
N GLY A 226 -9.41 8.85 12.76
CA GLY A 226 -10.62 8.05 12.89
C GLY A 226 -11.06 7.37 11.61
N VAL A 227 -10.33 7.52 10.50
CA VAL A 227 -10.64 6.87 9.21
C VAL A 227 -9.51 5.92 8.82
N CYS A 228 -9.86 4.82 8.18
CA CYS A 228 -8.88 3.90 7.59
C CYS A 228 -9.39 3.27 6.30
N ILE A 229 -8.50 2.56 5.62
CA ILE A 229 -8.84 1.56 4.62
C ILE A 229 -8.90 0.22 5.33
N ASP A 230 -10.06 -0.43 5.35
CA ASP A 230 -10.22 -1.78 5.90
C ASP A 230 -9.85 -2.81 4.83
N LEU A 231 -8.73 -3.49 5.07
CA LEU A 231 -8.14 -4.44 4.13
C LEU A 231 -8.90 -5.78 4.11
N SER A 232 -9.57 -6.15 5.21
CA SER A 232 -10.31 -7.41 5.35
C SER A 232 -11.55 -7.44 4.48
N ASN A 233 -12.22 -6.29 4.37
CA ASN A 233 -13.42 -6.13 3.56
C ASN A 233 -13.16 -5.50 2.18
N SER A 234 -11.90 -5.23 1.84
CA SER A 234 -11.46 -4.77 0.52
C SER A 234 -11.28 -5.95 -0.47
N ASN A 235 -11.46 -5.69 -1.77
CA ASN A 235 -11.12 -6.63 -2.83
C ASN A 235 -9.68 -6.35 -3.32
N LEU A 236 -8.75 -7.14 -2.80
CA LEU A 236 -7.31 -6.94 -2.99
C LEU A 236 -6.68 -8.02 -3.89
N PRO A 237 -5.56 -7.73 -4.58
CA PRO A 237 -4.76 -8.74 -5.26
C PRO A 237 -4.36 -9.90 -4.34
N ALA A 238 -4.42 -11.13 -4.82
CA ALA A 238 -4.12 -12.32 -4.00
C ALA A 238 -2.70 -12.32 -3.37
N GLY A 239 -1.73 -11.66 -4.02
CA GLY A 239 -0.37 -11.51 -3.48
C GLY A 239 -0.25 -10.57 -2.29
N TRP A 240 -1.29 -9.78 -1.98
CA TRP A 240 -1.28 -8.84 -0.86
C TRP A 240 -1.83 -9.44 0.44
N GLY A 241 -2.44 -10.61 0.37
CA GLY A 241 -3.06 -11.28 1.50
C GLY A 241 -4.46 -11.79 1.18
N SER A 242 -5.02 -12.54 2.10
CA SER A 242 -6.42 -12.97 2.09
C SER A 242 -7.06 -12.50 3.39
N GLY A 243 -8.37 -12.17 3.37
CA GLY A 243 -9.09 -11.38 4.39
C GLY A 243 -9.05 -11.82 5.86
N THR A 244 -8.30 -12.86 6.23
CA THR A 244 -8.07 -13.28 7.63
C THR A 244 -6.60 -13.48 7.99
N GLY A 245 -5.68 -13.33 7.03
CA GLY A 245 -4.23 -13.47 7.23
C GLY A 245 -3.52 -12.13 7.38
N PRO A 246 -2.23 -12.14 7.76
CA PRO A 246 -1.43 -10.93 7.76
C PRO A 246 -1.33 -10.39 6.33
N PHE A 247 -1.71 -9.12 6.15
CA PHE A 247 -1.54 -8.45 4.87
C PHE A 247 -0.06 -8.14 4.61
N SER A 248 0.30 -8.13 3.33
CA SER A 248 1.64 -7.74 2.88
C SER A 248 1.92 -6.28 3.27
N ASN A 249 3.14 -6.01 3.73
CA ASN A 249 3.61 -4.65 3.94
C ASN A 249 3.96 -3.91 2.62
N ARG A 250 3.73 -4.57 1.47
CA ARG A 250 4.08 -4.09 0.12
C ARG A 250 2.86 -4.12 -0.81
N MET A 251 1.84 -3.37 -0.42
CA MET A 251 0.63 -3.17 -1.23
C MET A 251 0.84 -1.99 -2.18
N ASP A 252 1.49 -2.28 -3.32
CA ASP A 252 2.00 -1.28 -4.25
C ASP A 252 1.08 -1.10 -5.46
N ILE A 253 0.50 0.09 -5.62
CA ILE A 253 -0.26 0.47 -6.81
C ILE A 253 0.65 1.28 -7.72
N MET A 254 1.37 0.59 -8.61
CA MET A 254 2.31 1.20 -9.56
C MET A 254 1.64 1.56 -10.88
N PHE A 255 1.96 2.71 -11.45
CA PHE A 255 1.50 3.15 -12.76
C PHE A 255 2.65 3.18 -13.77
N SER A 256 2.38 2.77 -15.01
CA SER A 256 3.32 2.95 -16.11
C SER A 256 3.28 4.37 -16.67
N ALA A 257 4.27 4.69 -17.49
CA ALA A 257 4.30 5.92 -18.29
C ALA A 257 3.09 6.13 -19.20
N GLN A 258 2.33 5.07 -19.51
CA GLN A 258 1.14 5.13 -20.34
C GLN A 258 -0.14 5.35 -19.53
N GLY A 259 -0.07 5.26 -18.19
CA GLY A 259 -1.20 5.43 -17.29
C GLY A 259 -1.76 4.15 -16.64
N PRO A 260 -1.78 2.96 -17.28
CA PRO A 260 -2.24 1.73 -16.63
C PRO A 260 -1.41 1.31 -15.42
N CYS A 261 -2.02 0.52 -14.53
CA CYS A 261 -1.29 -0.11 -13.44
C CYS A 261 -0.34 -1.20 -13.95
N VAL A 262 0.79 -1.40 -13.26
CA VAL A 262 1.79 -2.44 -13.52
C VAL A 262 2.12 -3.22 -12.24
N GLY A 263 2.83 -4.34 -12.38
CA GLY A 263 3.16 -5.24 -11.26
C GLY A 263 1.96 -6.07 -10.79
N ASP A 264 2.01 -6.54 -9.54
CA ASP A 264 1.00 -7.44 -8.98
C ASP A 264 -0.40 -6.83 -8.96
N ALA A 265 -0.50 -5.52 -8.72
CA ALA A 265 -1.75 -4.77 -8.79
C ALA A 265 -2.43 -4.90 -10.17
N ALA A 266 -1.65 -4.95 -11.26
CA ALA A 266 -2.20 -5.07 -12.61
C ALA A 266 -2.95 -6.39 -12.83
N ALA A 267 -2.47 -7.48 -12.21
CA ALA A 267 -3.01 -8.82 -12.37
C ALA A 267 -4.41 -8.99 -11.75
N ALA A 268 -4.77 -8.16 -10.76
CA ALA A 268 -6.08 -8.21 -10.12
C ALA A 268 -7.23 -7.76 -11.06
N GLY A 269 -6.93 -6.96 -12.09
CA GLY A 269 -7.92 -6.37 -13.00
C GLY A 269 -8.72 -5.21 -12.39
N ILE A 270 -9.27 -5.41 -11.20
CA ILE A 270 -9.98 -4.40 -10.41
C ILE A 270 -9.52 -4.53 -8.97
N ILE A 271 -9.23 -3.39 -8.33
CA ILE A 271 -8.97 -3.31 -6.89
C ILE A 271 -10.07 -2.46 -6.29
N GLN A 272 -10.66 -2.92 -5.18
CA GLN A 272 -11.68 -2.16 -4.46
C GLN A 272 -11.22 -1.96 -3.02
N LEU A 273 -11.06 -0.69 -2.64
CA LEU A 273 -10.66 -0.30 -1.29
C LEU A 273 -11.90 0.15 -0.53
N TYR A 274 -12.08 -0.38 0.68
CA TYR A 274 -13.13 0.00 1.60
C TYR A 274 -12.64 1.08 2.55
N LEU A 275 -13.18 2.28 2.43
CA LEU A 275 -12.92 3.38 3.35
C LEU A 275 -14.08 3.51 4.33
N CYS A 276 -13.76 3.41 5.61
CA CYS A 276 -14.71 3.45 6.72
C CYS A 276 -14.09 4.11 7.95
N ASP A 277 -14.91 4.30 8.97
CA ASP A 277 -14.43 4.70 10.28
C ASP A 277 -13.61 3.56 10.93
N PHE A 278 -12.61 3.95 11.71
CA PHE A 278 -11.67 3.02 12.32
C PHE A 278 -12.34 2.03 13.28
N GLU A 279 -13.35 2.48 14.02
CA GLU A 279 -14.10 1.62 14.94
C GLU A 279 -14.86 0.52 14.17
N ASP A 280 -15.43 0.85 13.02
CA ASP A 280 -16.13 -0.11 12.15
C ASP A 280 -15.17 -1.18 11.60
N ALA A 281 -13.97 -0.76 11.18
CA ALA A 281 -12.93 -1.68 10.70
C ALA A 281 -12.45 -2.64 11.80
N LEU A 282 -12.26 -2.15 13.04
CA LEU A 282 -11.88 -2.98 14.19
C LEU A 282 -12.93 -4.03 14.55
N GLN A 283 -14.21 -3.72 14.34
CA GLN A 283 -15.31 -4.64 14.53
C GLN A 283 -15.52 -5.57 13.32
N ASN A 284 -14.73 -5.41 12.25
CA ASN A 284 -14.90 -6.10 10.98
C ASN A 284 -16.32 -5.94 10.42
N ALA A 285 -16.89 -4.74 10.52
CA ALA A 285 -18.23 -4.43 10.04
C ALA A 285 -18.28 -4.52 8.51
N GLN A 286 -19.15 -5.39 7.97
CA GLN A 286 -19.19 -5.57 6.52
C GLN A 286 -19.71 -4.30 5.80
N PRO A 287 -19.19 -3.98 4.61
CA PRO A 287 -19.64 -2.83 3.83
C PRO A 287 -21.15 -2.87 3.55
N GLY A 288 -21.84 -1.76 3.73
CA GLY A 288 -23.24 -1.59 3.31
C GLY A 288 -24.26 -2.43 4.06
N LEU A 289 -23.87 -3.11 5.14
CA LEU A 289 -24.83 -3.72 6.05
C LEU A 289 -25.62 -2.60 6.74
N SER A 290 -26.94 -2.62 6.56
CA SER A 290 -27.81 -1.71 7.31
C SER A 290 -27.65 -2.02 8.79
N THR A 291 -27.50 -0.96 9.59
CA THR A 291 -27.82 -0.92 11.02
C THR A 291 -29.32 -1.16 11.20
N ILE A 292 -29.86 -2.25 10.65
CA ILE A 292 -31.16 -2.74 11.11
C ILE A 292 -30.90 -3.01 12.58
N PRO A 293 -31.59 -2.34 13.51
CA PRO A 293 -31.41 -2.58 14.94
C PRO A 293 -31.54 -4.09 15.12
N GLY A 294 -30.41 -4.74 15.33
CA GLY A 294 -30.40 -6.13 15.72
C GLY A 294 -31.16 -6.13 17.02
N LEU A 295 -32.32 -6.81 17.05
CA LEU A 295 -32.78 -7.35 18.31
C LEU A 295 -31.60 -8.18 18.81
N ASP A 296 -30.93 -7.70 19.85
CA ASP A 296 -30.06 -8.57 20.62
C ASP A 296 -30.90 -9.76 21.15
N LEU A 297 -30.24 -10.76 21.73
CA LEU A 297 -30.93 -11.94 22.25
C LEU A 297 -31.94 -11.60 23.37
N ASP A 298 -31.92 -10.37 23.87
CA ASP A 298 -32.75 -9.77 24.91
C ASP A 298 -33.89 -8.87 24.38
N GLY A 299 -33.88 -8.52 23.09
CA GLY A 299 -34.89 -7.69 22.45
C GLY A 299 -34.80 -6.20 22.79
N ASP A 300 -33.65 -5.73 23.28
CA ASP A 300 -33.37 -4.31 23.38
C ASP A 300 -32.75 -3.80 22.07
N THR A 301 -33.08 -2.56 21.72
CA THR A 301 -32.47 -1.90 20.57
C THR A 301 -31.11 -1.42 21.01
N VAL A 302 -30.09 -2.26 20.81
CA VAL A 302 -28.72 -1.77 20.80
C VAL A 302 -28.66 -0.75 19.67
N ASP A 303 -28.41 0.51 20.02
CA ASP A 303 -28.08 1.55 19.06
C ASP A 303 -26.84 1.05 18.32
N ASP A 304 -27.04 0.56 17.09
CA ASP A 304 -26.00 -0.16 16.35
C ASP A 304 -24.91 0.85 15.96
N ASP A 305 -23.73 0.67 16.54
CA ASP A 305 -22.60 1.60 16.68
C ASP A 305 -21.83 1.85 15.36
N ARG A 306 -22.48 1.84 14.18
CA ARG A 306 -21.78 2.23 12.95
C ARG A 306 -21.40 3.69 13.01
N ALA A 307 -20.11 3.96 12.98
CA ALA A 307 -19.57 5.25 13.32
C ALA A 307 -19.53 6.26 12.16
N GLY A 308 -20.18 6.03 11.01
CA GLY A 308 -20.30 7.10 10.03
C GLY A 308 -20.61 6.72 8.60
N ASN A 309 -19.94 7.42 7.67
CA ASN A 309 -20.18 7.31 6.23
C ASN A 309 -19.21 6.28 5.64
N GLU A 310 -19.71 5.35 4.84
CA GLU A 310 -18.88 4.36 4.14
C GLU A 310 -18.69 4.72 2.68
N LEU A 311 -17.46 4.58 2.17
CA LEU A 311 -17.14 4.79 0.76
C LEU A 311 -16.34 3.64 0.18
N GLY A 312 -16.68 3.29 -1.06
CA GLY A 312 -15.89 2.40 -1.88
C GLY A 312 -15.00 3.18 -2.83
N MET A 313 -13.77 2.75 -3.01
CA MET A 313 -12.89 3.22 -4.07
C MET A 313 -12.54 2.09 -5.02
N THR A 314 -12.93 2.23 -6.27
CA THR A 314 -12.62 1.26 -7.32
C THR A 314 -11.48 1.76 -8.20
N ILE A 315 -10.46 0.92 -8.39
CA ILE A 315 -9.28 1.16 -9.23
C ILE A 315 -9.33 0.19 -10.40
N PHE A 316 -9.48 0.72 -11.62
CA PHE A 316 -9.47 -0.05 -12.85
C PHE A 316 -8.04 -0.18 -13.36
N THR A 317 -7.42 -1.34 -13.09
CA THR A 317 -5.96 -1.50 -13.25
C THR A 317 -5.53 -1.35 -14.70
N LYS A 318 -6.33 -1.81 -15.67
CA LYS A 318 -6.05 -1.66 -17.11
C LYS A 318 -6.10 -0.22 -17.60
N ALA A 319 -6.93 0.63 -16.99
CA ALA A 319 -7.11 2.02 -17.41
C ALA A 319 -6.33 3.02 -16.55
N GLY A 320 -5.85 2.60 -15.37
CA GLY A 320 -5.28 3.51 -14.37
C GLY A 320 -6.30 4.56 -13.88
N ARG A 321 -7.60 4.23 -13.92
CA ARG A 321 -8.68 5.11 -13.51
C ARG A 321 -9.14 4.73 -12.10
N THR A 322 -9.36 5.73 -11.27
CA THR A 322 -9.92 5.61 -9.93
C THR A 322 -11.31 6.24 -9.88
N ILE A 323 -12.23 5.62 -9.14
CA ILE A 323 -13.59 6.15 -8.90
C ILE A 323 -13.92 5.95 -7.42
N VAL A 324 -14.39 7.01 -6.76
CA VAL A 324 -14.98 6.94 -5.43
C VAL A 324 -16.50 6.89 -5.58
N HIS A 325 -17.15 5.99 -4.86
CA HIS A 325 -18.60 5.85 -4.86
C HIS A 325 -19.13 5.58 -3.44
N PRO A 326 -20.36 5.98 -3.13
CA PRO A 326 -21.00 5.54 -1.91
C PRO A 326 -21.20 4.02 -1.92
N ILE A 327 -21.10 3.41 -0.75
CA ILE A 327 -21.54 2.02 -0.58
C ILE A 327 -23.04 2.05 -0.30
N GLN A 328 -23.80 1.30 -1.09
CA GLN A 328 -25.26 1.23 -0.92
C GLN A 328 -25.61 0.24 0.18
N LEU A 329 -26.57 0.63 1.02
CA LEU A 329 -27.17 -0.26 2.00
C LEU A 329 -27.81 -1.45 1.30
N GLN A 330 -27.42 -2.65 1.67
CA GLN A 330 -27.87 -3.86 1.01
C GLN A 330 -29.00 -4.54 1.77
N SER A 331 -30.00 -5.00 1.01
CA SER A 331 -30.97 -5.97 1.52
C SER A 331 -30.55 -7.43 1.28
N ALA A 332 -29.61 -7.74 0.36
CA ALA A 332 -29.05 -9.11 0.13
C ALA A 332 -27.96 -9.22 -1.00
N GLY A 333 -27.19 -8.17 -1.34
CA GLY A 333 -26.34 -8.15 -2.55
C GLY A 333 -24.83 -8.35 -2.31
N ASP A 334 -24.01 -8.07 -3.33
CA ASP A 334 -22.56 -7.81 -3.18
C ASP A 334 -22.39 -6.29 -3.03
N PRO A 335 -21.83 -5.76 -1.92
CA PRO A 335 -21.80 -4.31 -1.63
C PRO A 335 -21.02 -3.51 -2.66
N TRP A 336 -20.25 -4.20 -3.49
CA TRP A 336 -19.41 -3.66 -4.54
C TRP A 336 -20.07 -3.64 -5.92
N GLN A 337 -21.35 -4.02 -6.04
CA GLN A 337 -22.08 -4.11 -7.32
C GLN A 337 -22.29 -2.78 -8.06
N PHE A 338 -21.77 -1.66 -7.57
CA PHE A 338 -21.79 -0.42 -8.32
C PHE A 338 -20.98 -0.54 -9.62
N GLY A 339 -21.69 -0.64 -10.74
CA GLY A 339 -21.23 -0.13 -12.04
C GLY A 339 -20.27 -0.99 -12.85
N LEU A 340 -20.16 -2.30 -12.60
CA LEU A 340 -19.55 -3.20 -13.61
C LEU A 340 -20.47 -3.42 -14.81
N GLU A 341 -21.78 -3.38 -14.58
CA GLU A 341 -22.77 -3.24 -15.64
C GLU A 341 -22.80 -1.77 -16.02
N GLY A 342 -22.14 -1.42 -17.14
CA GLY A 342 -22.05 -0.06 -17.64
C GLY A 342 -23.44 0.55 -17.83
N GLU A 343 -23.92 1.27 -16.82
CA GLU A 343 -24.91 2.31 -17.02
C GLU A 343 -24.17 3.43 -17.75
N VAL A 344 -24.15 3.26 -19.07
CA VAL A 344 -23.97 4.34 -20.03
C VAL A 344 -24.99 5.39 -19.63
N ALA A 345 -24.51 6.46 -19.00
CA ALA A 345 -25.29 7.67 -18.81
C ALA A 345 -25.97 8.00 -20.15
N ARG A 346 -27.29 7.83 -20.19
CA ARG A 346 -28.15 8.34 -21.26
C ARG A 346 -28.54 9.77 -20.94
#